data_AF-A5PAF3-F1
#
_entry.id   AF-A5PAF3-F1
#
_cell.length_a   1.000
_cell.length_b   1.000
_cell.length_c   1.000
_cell.angle_alpha   90.00
_cell.angle_beta   90.00
_cell.angle_gamma   90.00
#
_symmetry.space_group_name_H-M   'P 1'
#
loop_
_entity.id
_entity.type
_entity.pdbx_description
1 polymer ?
#
loop_
_entity_poly.entity_id
_entity_poly.type
_entity_poly.pdbx_seq_one_letter_code
_entity_poly.pdbx_strand_id
1 'polypeptide(L)'
;MPNFQLGTEADDADDRIIYDQTTGNLYFDADGNGEGEQILVANLGKGTVLEYTGIFSGGGQASEPAKVSEPVIEPIQDLAVWDIFMV
;
A
#
# COMPACT_ATOMS: atom_id res chain seq x y z
N MET A 1 3.32 4.32 -3.84
CA MET A 1 4.34 3.30 -3.48
C MET A 1 4.73 2.66 -4.80
N PRO A 2 5.99 2.32 -5.08
CA PRO A 2 6.31 1.76 -6.39
C PRO A 2 5.51 0.48 -6.60
N ASN A 3 4.65 0.51 -7.62
CA ASN A 3 3.83 -0.61 -8.05
C ASN A 3 4.67 -1.50 -8.97
N PHE A 4 4.36 -2.79 -8.92
CA PHE A 4 4.94 -3.80 -9.79
C PHE A 4 3.94 -4.10 -10.90
N GLN A 5 4.36 -3.95 -12.15
CA GLN A 5 3.50 -4.07 -13.32
C GLN A 5 3.91 -5.24 -14.22
N LEU A 6 2.92 -5.95 -14.72
CA LEU A 6 3.10 -7.01 -15.71
C LEU A 6 2.87 -6.46 -17.12
N GLY A 7 3.74 -6.79 -18.06
CA GLY A 7 3.64 -6.33 -19.45
C GLY A 7 4.89 -5.62 -19.92
N THR A 8 4.73 -4.68 -20.84
CA THR A 8 5.85 -3.97 -21.49
C THR A 8 5.86 -2.46 -21.20
N GLU A 9 4.87 -1.96 -20.46
CA GLU A 9 4.70 -0.55 -20.12
C GLU A 9 4.12 -0.38 -18.72
N ALA A 10 4.33 0.80 -18.16
CA ALA A 10 3.70 1.26 -16.93
C ALA A 10 2.26 1.72 -17.23
N ASP A 11 1.33 1.46 -16.30
CA ASP A 11 -0.07 1.89 -16.41
C ASP A 11 -0.32 3.21 -15.66
N ASP A 12 0.36 3.44 -14.53
CA ASP A 12 0.32 4.70 -13.77
C ASP A 12 1.67 5.08 -13.18
N ALA A 13 1.83 6.35 -12.77
CA ALA A 13 3.11 6.96 -12.37
C ALA A 13 3.86 6.30 -11.18
N ASP A 14 3.26 5.31 -10.53
CA ASP A 14 3.90 4.54 -9.48
C ASP A 14 4.53 3.23 -10.02
N ASP A 15 4.30 2.81 -11.26
CA ASP A 15 4.79 1.55 -11.86
C ASP A 15 6.27 1.61 -12.26
N ARG A 16 7.16 1.49 -11.27
CA ARG A 16 8.61 1.60 -11.50
C ARG A 16 9.30 0.29 -11.86
N ILE A 17 8.64 -0.84 -11.65
CA ILE A 17 9.19 -2.17 -11.93
C ILE A 17 8.24 -2.89 -12.88
N ILE A 18 8.72 -3.17 -14.09
CA ILE A 18 7.90 -3.75 -15.17
C ILE A 18 8.48 -5.11 -15.55
N TYR A 19 7.65 -6.14 -15.61
CA TYR A 19 8.06 -7.49 -15.99
C TYR A 19 7.35 -7.98 -17.27
N ASP A 20 8.13 -8.11 -18.35
CA ASP A 20 7.68 -8.72 -19.60
C ASP A 20 7.81 -10.24 -19.51
N GLN A 21 6.69 -10.89 -19.24
CA GLN A 21 6.61 -12.35 -19.09
C GLN A 21 6.93 -13.11 -20.40
N THR A 22 6.77 -12.47 -21.55
CA THR A 22 6.98 -13.06 -22.88
C THR A 22 8.46 -13.27 -23.16
N THR A 23 9.28 -12.30 -22.76
CA THR A 23 10.74 -12.33 -22.93
C THR A 23 11.49 -12.75 -21.67
N GLY A 24 10.86 -12.61 -20.51
CA GLY A 24 11.47 -12.76 -19.19
C GLY A 24 12.26 -11.53 -18.76
N ASN A 25 12.09 -10.38 -19.42
CA ASN A 25 12.84 -9.17 -19.11
C ASN A 25 12.19 -8.40 -17.96
N LEU A 26 13.01 -7.97 -17.00
CA LEU A 26 12.64 -7.07 -15.92
C LEU A 26 13.25 -5.70 -16.19
N TYR A 27 12.40 -4.68 -16.25
CA TYR A 27 12.78 -3.30 -16.51
C TYR A 27 12.53 -2.42 -15.29
N PHE A 28 13.33 -1.37 -15.18
CA PHE A 28 13.09 -0.25 -14.29
C PHE A 28 12.63 0.95 -15.10
N ASP A 29 11.49 1.50 -14.72
CA ASP A 29 10.97 2.76 -15.26
C ASP A 29 11.22 3.90 -14.24
N ALA A 30 11.97 4.91 -14.68
CA ALA A 30 12.44 5.99 -13.83
C ALA A 30 11.38 7.08 -13.61
N ASP A 31 10.48 7.31 -14.56
CA ASP A 31 9.31 8.16 -14.32
C ASP A 31 8.13 7.33 -13.84
N GLY A 32 8.10 6.05 -14.21
CA GLY A 32 7.09 5.09 -13.82
C GLY A 32 5.77 5.30 -14.54
N ASN A 33 5.68 6.15 -15.56
CA ASN A 33 4.43 6.40 -16.30
C ASN A 33 4.51 5.94 -17.77
N GLY A 34 5.62 5.31 -18.18
CA GLY A 34 5.82 4.77 -19.52
C GLY A 34 6.17 5.82 -20.58
N GLU A 35 6.29 7.10 -20.23
CA GLU A 35 6.71 8.15 -21.16
C GLU A 35 8.23 8.14 -21.39
N GLY A 36 8.99 7.69 -20.39
CA GLY A 36 10.44 7.58 -20.39
C GLY A 36 10.96 6.25 -20.92
N GLU A 37 12.25 6.24 -21.25
CA GLU A 37 12.92 4.99 -21.65
C GLU A 37 13.10 4.06 -20.44
N GLN A 38 12.56 2.85 -20.56
CA GLN A 38 12.72 1.79 -19.58
C GLN A 38 14.11 1.15 -19.66
N ILE A 39 14.75 0.91 -18.51
CA ILE A 39 16.10 0.34 -18.43
C ILE A 39 15.99 -1.15 -18.11
N LEU A 40 16.56 -2.02 -18.95
CA LEU A 40 16.65 -3.45 -18.66
C LEU A 40 17.58 -3.72 -17.47
N VAL A 41 17.06 -4.35 -16.43
CA VAL A 41 17.81 -4.66 -15.19
C VAL A 41 18.20 -6.13 -15.12
N ALA A 42 17.32 -7.03 -15.58
CA ALA A 42 17.57 -8.46 -15.57
C ALA A 42 16.79 -9.20 -16.65
N ASN A 43 17.29 -10.39 -17.03
CA ASN A 43 16.47 -11.41 -17.69
C ASN A 43 16.30 -12.59 -16.73
N LEU A 44 15.06 -12.88 -16.36
CA LEU A 44 14.70 -13.92 -15.40
C LEU A 44 14.34 -15.25 -16.06
N GLY A 45 14.41 -15.32 -17.39
CA GLY A 45 13.89 -16.43 -18.18
C GLY A 45 12.39 -16.34 -18.41
N LYS A 46 11.95 -16.84 -19.57
CA LYS A 46 10.54 -16.82 -19.98
C LYS A 46 9.69 -17.68 -19.05
N GLY A 47 8.52 -17.16 -18.68
CA GLY A 47 7.57 -17.90 -17.84
C GLY A 47 7.94 -17.97 -16.36
N THR A 48 8.99 -17.27 -15.91
CA THR A 48 9.24 -17.10 -14.47
C THR A 48 8.03 -16.42 -13.84
N VAL A 49 7.44 -17.07 -12.83
CA VAL A 49 6.32 -16.52 -12.08
C VAL A 49 6.89 -15.68 -10.94
N LEU A 50 6.56 -14.39 -10.93
CA LEU A 50 6.85 -13.49 -9.82
C LEU A 50 5.57 -13.32 -9.01
N GLU A 51 5.59 -13.73 -7.74
CA GLU A 51 4.50 -13.47 -6.81
C GLU A 51 4.79 -12.15 -6.06
N TYR A 52 3.95 -11.14 -6.27
CA TYR A 52 4.00 -9.91 -5.49
C TYR A 52 3.16 -10.09 -4.22
N THR A 53 3.78 -10.52 -3.13
CA THR A 53 3.13 -10.49 -1.80
C THR A 53 3.34 -9.09 -1.22
N GLY A 54 2.33 -8.24 -1.36
CA GLY A 54 2.45 -6.79 -1.22
C GLY A 54 3.13 -6.32 0.07
N ILE A 55 3.95 -5.27 -0.06
CA ILE A 55 4.46 -4.51 1.09
C ILE A 55 3.35 -3.54 1.53
N PHE A 56 2.57 -3.93 2.54
CA PHE A 56 1.62 -3.01 3.15
C PHE A 56 2.38 -1.96 3.99
N SER A 57 2.40 -0.69 3.57
CA SER A 57 2.51 0.38 4.56
C SER A 57 1.21 0.42 5.32
N GLY A 58 1.24 0.04 6.60
CA GLY A 58 0.14 0.26 7.52
C GLY A 58 -0.11 1.76 7.69
N GLY A 59 -0.80 2.38 6.75
CA GLY A 59 -1.55 3.60 6.95
C GLY A 59 -2.97 3.17 7.23
N GLY A 60 -3.34 3.07 8.52
CA GLY A 60 -4.72 2.88 8.89
C GLY A 60 -5.56 3.96 8.21
N GLN A 61 -6.44 3.56 7.29
CA GLN A 61 -7.75 4.19 7.28
C GLN A 61 -8.27 3.94 8.69
N ALA A 62 -8.14 4.94 9.57
CA ALA A 62 -9.05 5.01 10.68
C ALA A 62 -10.43 5.04 10.02
N SER A 63 -11.08 3.87 9.94
CA SER A 63 -12.53 3.84 9.90
C SER A 63 -12.93 4.83 10.98
N GLU A 64 -13.68 5.89 10.63
CA GLU A 64 -14.33 6.71 11.64
C GLU A 64 -14.84 5.74 12.70
N PRO A 65 -14.48 5.92 13.99
CA PRO A 65 -14.85 4.94 15.00
C PRO A 65 -16.34 4.73 14.83
N ALA A 66 -16.73 3.48 14.56
CA ALA A 66 -18.11 3.14 14.25
C ALA A 66 -18.97 3.90 15.23
N LYS A 67 -19.95 4.68 14.74
CA LYS A 67 -20.89 5.38 15.62
C LYS A 67 -21.60 4.29 16.42
N VAL A 68 -21.04 3.94 17.58
CA VAL A 68 -21.69 3.04 18.53
C VAL A 68 -22.94 3.80 18.88
N SER A 69 -24.09 3.24 18.49
CA SER A 69 -25.38 3.64 19.05
C SER A 69 -25.17 3.76 20.54
N GLU A 70 -25.17 4.99 21.06
CA GLU A 70 -24.82 5.24 22.45
C GLU A 70 -25.67 4.31 23.33
N PRO A 71 -25.07 3.51 24.22
CA PRO A 71 -25.87 2.85 25.23
C PRO A 71 -26.57 3.97 26.00
N VAL A 72 -27.90 3.96 26.05
CA VAL A 72 -28.65 4.84 26.95
C VAL A 72 -28.25 4.46 28.36
N ILE A 73 -27.33 5.22 28.95
CA ILE A 73 -26.97 5.12 30.36
C ILE A 73 -27.68 6.30 31.04
N GLU A 74 -28.68 5.98 31.84
CA GLU A 74 -29.33 6.92 32.77
C GLU A 74 -28.27 7.63 33.64
N PRO A 75 -28.43 8.91 34.00
CA PRO A 75 -27.36 9.71 34.56
C PRO A 75 -27.02 9.27 36.00
N ILE A 76 -25.96 8.50 36.16
CA ILE A 76 -25.30 8.35 37.46
C ILE A 76 -24.51 9.64 37.75
N GLN A 77 -25.08 10.44 38.65
CA GLN A 77 -24.53 11.68 39.19
C GLN A 77 -23.20 11.40 39.90
N ASP A 78 -22.21 12.26 39.65
CA ASP A 78 -21.02 12.52 40.50
C ASP A 78 -20.04 11.34 40.63
N LEU A 79 -18.78 11.41 40.22
CA LEU A 79 -17.71 12.24 40.80
C LEU A 79 -16.53 12.35 39.81
N ALA A 80 -15.87 13.51 39.79
CA ALA A 80 -14.97 13.96 38.74
C ALA A 80 -13.64 13.17 38.59
N VAL A 81 -13.19 13.06 37.34
CA VAL A 81 -12.02 12.29 36.85
C VAL A 81 -10.66 12.96 37.18
N TRP A 82 -10.54 13.67 38.30
CA TRP A 82 -9.30 14.41 38.63
C TRP A 82 -8.40 13.77 39.71
N ASP A 83 -8.79 12.65 40.34
CA ASP A 83 -8.01 12.08 41.47
C ASP A 83 -6.96 11.01 41.09
N ILE A 84 -6.68 10.75 39.80
CA ILE A 84 -5.73 9.69 39.38
C ILE A 84 -4.26 10.14 39.32
N PHE A 85 -3.94 11.39 39.67
CA PHE A 85 -2.55 11.81 39.90
C PHE A 85 -2.39 12.52 41.23
N MET A 86 -1.93 11.80 42.26
CA MET A 86 -1.01 12.33 43.28
C MET A 86 -0.33 11.19 44.07
N VAL A 87 0.98 11.06 43.80
CA VAL A 87 2.09 10.43 44.58
C VAL A 87 2.01 8.95 44.91
#